data_AF-A0A7J3I278-F1
#
_entry.id   AF-A0A7J3I278-F1
#
_cell.length_a   1.000
_cell.length_b   1.000
_cell.length_c   1.000
_cell.angle_alpha   90.00
_cell.angle_beta   90.00
_cell.angle_gamma   90.00
#
_symmetry.space_group_name_H-M   'P 1'
#
loop_
_entity.id
_entity.type
_entity.pdbx_description
1 polymer ?
#
loop_
_entity_poly.entity_id
_entity_poly.type
_entity_poly.pdbx_seq_one_letter_code
_entity_poly.pdbx_strand_id
1 'polypeptide(L)'
;MAVTRIKFKGTSSIGVFIMATDSYAIVPPDTPGKIIRAIRENLEVDVVKSLIGESRLVGVLSAGNPKGLLVPYYTLDEELDALKKYLGVKVSRVPGKMTAIGNLVLANEKACLISPELGDDAATVIEETLD
;
A
#
# COMPACT_ATOMS: atom_id res chain seq x y z
N MET A 1 -0.56 13.74 -20.22
CA MET A 1 -0.08 12.72 -19.26
C MET A 1 1.40 12.96 -19.04
N ALA A 2 1.79 13.50 -17.88
CA ALA A 2 3.19 13.69 -17.53
C ALA A 2 3.73 12.39 -16.92
N VAL A 3 4.95 11.98 -17.31
CA VAL A 3 5.62 10.80 -16.75
C VAL A 3 6.91 11.26 -16.10
N THR A 4 6.95 11.16 -14.77
CA THR A 4 8.12 11.56 -13.98
C THR A 4 8.94 10.32 -13.61
N ARG A 5 10.22 10.32 -13.99
CA ARG A 5 11.15 9.23 -13.68
C ARG A 5 11.81 9.48 -12.33
N ILE A 6 11.63 8.55 -11.39
CA ILE A 6 12.28 8.59 -10.09
C ILE A 6 13.13 7.33 -9.87
N LYS A 7 14.17 7.45 -9.07
CA LYS A 7 14.91 6.33 -8.50
C LYS A 7 14.86 6.44 -6.99
N PHE A 8 14.63 5.33 -6.32
CA PHE A 8 14.68 5.25 -4.87
C PHE A 8 15.70 4.19 -4.48
N LYS A 9 16.64 4.53 -3.58
CA LYS A 9 17.77 3.66 -3.19
C LYS A 9 18.56 3.08 -4.37
N GLY A 10 18.76 3.86 -5.43
CA GLY A 10 19.52 3.46 -6.61
C GLY A 10 18.77 2.56 -7.61
N THR A 11 17.57 2.08 -7.28
CA THR A 11 16.74 1.26 -8.17
C THR A 11 15.59 2.04 -8.82
N SER A 12 15.19 1.60 -10.01
CA SER A 12 13.99 2.07 -10.73
C SER A 12 12.72 1.32 -10.32
N SER A 13 12.84 0.24 -9.56
CA SER A 13 11.70 -0.55 -9.06
C SER A 13 11.03 0.14 -7.87
N ILE A 14 10.46 1.32 -8.12
CA ILE A 14 9.89 2.19 -7.09
C ILE A 14 8.64 1.60 -6.42
N GLY A 15 7.87 0.78 -7.15
CA GLY A 15 6.68 0.09 -6.65
C GLY A 15 6.99 -0.97 -5.58
N VAL A 16 8.25 -1.34 -5.39
CA VAL A 16 8.66 -2.19 -4.26
C VAL A 16 8.53 -1.44 -2.93
N PHE A 17 8.72 -0.12 -2.96
CA PHE A 17 8.80 0.73 -1.77
C PHE A 17 7.60 1.65 -1.62
N ILE A 18 6.94 2.00 -2.72
CA ILE A 18 5.87 3.00 -2.73
C ILE A 18 4.58 2.31 -3.15
N MET A 19 3.53 2.50 -2.35
CA MET A 19 2.16 2.14 -2.69
C MET A 19 1.38 3.43 -2.96
N ALA A 20 0.58 3.46 -4.01
CA ALA A 20 -0.21 4.64 -4.37
C ALA A 20 -1.59 4.21 -4.89
N THR A 21 -2.60 4.99 -4.52
CA THR A 21 -3.99 4.94 -4.99
C THR A 21 -4.38 6.31 -5.52
N ASP A 22 -5.63 6.47 -5.97
CA ASP A 22 -6.16 7.78 -6.40
C ASP A 22 -6.48 8.72 -5.23
N SER A 23 -6.32 8.29 -3.97
CA SER A 23 -6.57 9.13 -2.78
C SER A 23 -5.37 9.28 -1.85
N TYR A 24 -4.45 8.30 -1.80
CA TYR A 24 -3.30 8.35 -0.91
C TYR A 24 -2.09 7.61 -1.49
N ALA A 25 -0.91 7.93 -0.96
CA ALA A 25 0.31 7.18 -1.18
C ALA A 25 1.06 6.93 0.13
N ILE A 26 1.67 5.75 0.24
CA ILE A 26 2.44 5.33 1.40
C ILE A 26 3.89 5.14 0.98
N VAL A 27 4.79 5.76 1.74
CA VAL A 27 6.22 5.72 1.49
C VAL A 27 7.00 5.38 2.77
N PRO A 28 8.21 4.81 2.67
CA PRO A 28 9.05 4.55 3.83
C PRO A 28 9.48 5.86 4.52
N PRO A 29 9.74 5.87 5.84
CA PRO A 29 10.11 7.07 6.58
C PRO A 29 11.36 7.79 6.04
N ASP A 30 12.32 7.01 5.51
CA ASP A 30 13.59 7.48 4.92
C ASP A 30 13.45 7.96 3.47
N THR A 31 12.22 8.12 2.96
CA THR A 31 11.99 8.64 1.60
C THR A 31 12.44 10.10 1.49
N PRO A 32 13.35 10.43 0.54
CA PRO A 32 13.79 11.79 0.30
C PRO A 32 12.63 12.73 -0.01
N GLY A 33 12.67 13.95 0.55
CA GLY A 33 11.63 14.96 0.32
C GLY A 33 11.38 15.27 -1.16
N LYS A 34 12.40 15.17 -2.01
CA LYS A 34 12.27 15.32 -3.47
C LYS A 34 11.32 14.30 -4.10
N ILE A 35 11.35 13.05 -3.64
CA ILE A 35 10.46 11.99 -4.14
C ILE A 35 9.04 12.23 -3.64
N ILE A 36 8.87 12.56 -2.35
CA ILE A 36 7.56 12.89 -1.77
C ILE A 36 6.91 14.06 -2.51
N ARG A 37 7.70 15.11 -2.80
CA ARG A 37 7.25 16.26 -3.58
C ARG A 37 6.83 15.86 -4.99
N ALA A 38 7.62 15.03 -5.67
CA ALA A 38 7.27 14.53 -6.99
C ALA A 38 5.96 13.73 -6.96
N ILE A 39 5.74 12.87 -5.95
CA ILE A 39 4.48 12.14 -5.79
C ILE A 39 3.30 13.11 -5.62
N ARG A 40 3.39 14.07 -4.71
CA ARG A 40 2.32 15.06 -4.46
C ARG A 40 2.00 15.90 -5.69
N GLU A 41 3.02 16.41 -6.38
CA GLU A 41 2.83 17.28 -7.55
C GLU A 41 2.29 16.55 -8.78
N ASN A 42 2.55 15.25 -8.93
CA ASN A 42 2.14 14.48 -10.11
C ASN A 42 0.87 13.65 -9.89
N LEU A 43 0.66 13.14 -8.68
CA LEU A 43 -0.50 12.30 -8.35
C LEU A 43 -1.59 13.06 -7.58
N GLU A 44 -1.28 14.24 -7.02
CA GLU A 44 -2.24 15.08 -6.28
C GLU A 44 -2.86 14.38 -5.06
N VAL A 45 -2.15 13.42 -4.46
CA VAL A 45 -2.59 12.65 -3.29
C VAL A 45 -1.78 12.97 -2.03
N ASP A 46 -2.38 12.67 -0.88
CA ASP A 46 -1.69 12.73 0.40
C ASP A 46 -0.62 11.65 0.51
N VAL A 47 0.54 12.03 1.03
CA VAL A 47 1.68 11.11 1.19
C VAL A 47 1.92 10.87 2.68
N VAL A 48 1.68 9.63 3.10
CA VAL A 48 1.90 9.16 4.47
C VAL A 48 3.22 8.40 4.54
N LYS A 49 4.01 8.71 5.57
CA LYS A 49 5.23 7.97 5.88
C LYS A 49 4.90 6.86 6.87
N SER A 50 5.13 5.61 6.49
CA SER A 50 4.91 4.47 7.38
C SER A 50 5.85 3.31 7.06
N LEU A 51 5.98 2.42 8.02
CA LEU A 51 6.45 1.05 7.84
C LEU A 51 5.24 0.11 7.82
N ILE A 52 5.47 -1.12 7.36
CA ILE A 52 4.51 -2.22 7.44
C ILE A 52 5.27 -3.43 7.96
N GLY A 53 4.95 -3.86 9.18
CA GLY A 53 5.66 -4.91 9.89
C GLY A 53 7.15 -4.62 9.99
N GLU A 54 7.48 -3.39 10.41
CA GLU A 54 8.86 -2.86 10.55
C GLU A 54 9.66 -2.82 9.22
N SER A 55 9.02 -3.10 8.09
CA SER A 55 9.66 -3.16 6.78
C SER A 55 9.43 -1.90 5.96
N ARG A 56 10.44 -1.60 5.13
CA ARG A 56 10.41 -0.51 4.13
C ARG A 56 9.80 -0.95 2.80
N LEU A 57 9.50 -2.24 2.63
CA LEU A 57 8.94 -2.79 1.39
C LEU A 57 7.43 -2.56 1.33
N VAL A 58 7.00 -1.32 1.58
CA VAL A 58 5.58 -0.96 1.73
C VAL A 58 4.79 -1.38 0.50
N GLY A 59 5.31 -1.13 -0.71
CA GLY A 59 4.61 -1.50 -1.96
C GLY A 59 4.52 -3.01 -2.22
N VAL A 60 5.45 -3.81 -1.70
CA VAL A 60 5.35 -5.30 -1.76
C VAL A 60 4.38 -5.83 -0.71
N LEU A 61 4.36 -5.21 0.47
CA LEU A 61 3.62 -5.70 1.62
C LEU A 61 2.17 -5.20 1.66
N SER A 62 1.80 -4.21 0.86
CA SER A 62 0.43 -3.69 0.83
C SER A 62 -0.16 -3.63 -0.56
N ALA A 63 -1.48 -3.74 -0.60
CA ALA A 63 -2.31 -3.46 -1.76
C ALA A 63 -3.54 -2.68 -1.30
N GLY A 64 -4.16 -1.91 -2.19
CA GLY A 64 -5.33 -1.13 -1.81
C GLY A 64 -5.86 -0.31 -2.97
N ASN A 65 -6.97 0.35 -2.70
CA ASN A 65 -7.64 1.27 -3.61
C ASN A 65 -8.05 2.52 -2.81
N PRO A 66 -8.76 3.49 -3.40
CA PRO A 66 -9.12 4.71 -2.68
C PRO A 66 -9.96 4.51 -1.42
N LYS A 67 -10.60 3.34 -1.25
CA LYS A 67 -11.52 3.02 -0.14
C LYS A 67 -10.84 2.27 1.01
N GLY A 68 -9.73 1.59 0.77
CA GLY A 68 -9.07 0.78 1.79
C GLY A 68 -7.69 0.25 1.44
N LEU A 69 -6.98 -0.15 2.49
CA LEU A 69 -5.62 -0.69 2.48
C LEU A 69 -5.58 -2.07 3.13
N LEU A 70 -4.88 -2.99 2.47
CA LEU A 70 -4.58 -4.33 2.95
C LEU A 70 -3.12 -4.41 3.35
N VAL A 71 -2.87 -5.02 4.51
CA VAL A 71 -1.52 -5.23 5.05
C VAL A 71 -1.37 -6.67 5.55
N PRO A 72 -0.14 -7.18 5.78
CA PRO A 72 0.06 -8.55 6.22
C PRO A 72 -0.40 -8.77 7.66
N TYR A 73 -0.70 -10.01 8.03
CA TYR A 73 -1.17 -10.39 9.37
C TYR A 73 -0.26 -9.95 10.53
N TYR A 74 1.04 -9.80 10.29
CA TYR A 74 2.03 -9.43 11.32
C TYR A 74 2.31 -7.93 11.41
N THR A 75 1.60 -7.09 10.65
CA THR A 75 1.72 -5.62 10.77
C THR A 75 1.44 -5.21 12.21
N LEU A 76 2.23 -4.33 12.80
CA LEU A 76 2.09 -3.97 14.22
C LEU A 76 0.78 -3.20 14.48
N ASP A 77 0.22 -3.31 15.68
CA ASP A 77 -1.01 -2.58 16.04
C ASP A 77 -0.81 -1.07 15.95
N GLU A 78 0.34 -0.57 16.41
CA GLU A 78 0.71 0.85 16.34
C GLU A 78 0.80 1.36 14.89
N GLU A 79 1.38 0.56 13.99
CA GLU A 79 1.45 0.89 12.55
C GLU A 79 0.05 0.92 11.93
N LEU A 80 -0.78 -0.06 12.27
CA LEU A 80 -2.14 -0.19 11.75
C LEU A 80 -3.04 0.97 12.20
N ASP A 81 -2.97 1.34 13.48
CA ASP A 81 -3.71 2.48 14.04
C ASP A 81 -3.24 3.82 13.44
N ALA A 82 -1.92 3.98 13.25
CA ALA A 82 -1.38 5.14 12.57
C ALA A 82 -1.89 5.23 11.11
N LEU A 83 -1.85 4.13 10.36
CA LEU A 83 -2.35 4.10 8.98
C LEU A 83 -3.84 4.44 8.91
N LYS A 84 -4.69 3.86 9.77
CA LYS A 84 -6.12 4.21 9.84
C LYS A 84 -6.32 5.70 10.09
N LYS A 85 -5.59 6.26 11.06
CA LYS A 85 -5.70 7.67 11.45
C LYS A 85 -5.25 8.62 10.33
N TYR A 86 -4.13 8.32 9.67
CA TYR A 86 -3.55 9.23 8.68
C TYR A 86 -4.18 9.10 7.30
N LEU A 87 -4.66 7.92 6.92
CA LEU A 87 -5.28 7.69 5.62
C LEU A 87 -6.79 7.96 5.62
N GLY A 88 -7.46 7.80 6.76
CA GLY A 88 -8.91 7.97 6.85
C GLY A 88 -9.72 6.91 6.09
N VAL A 89 -9.09 5.78 5.75
CA VAL A 89 -9.70 4.65 5.03
C VAL A 89 -9.71 3.39 5.88
N LYS A 90 -10.45 2.35 5.44
CA LYS A 90 -10.39 1.03 6.08
C LYS A 90 -8.98 0.47 5.93
N VAL A 91 -8.41 -0.05 7.02
CA VAL A 91 -7.12 -0.75 6.99
C VAL A 91 -7.27 -2.09 7.70
N SER A 92 -6.99 -3.18 6.98
CA SER A 92 -7.20 -4.54 7.46
C SER A 92 -5.98 -5.42 7.25
N ARG A 93 -5.76 -6.32 8.21
CA ARG A 93 -4.77 -7.39 8.10
C ARG A 93 -5.38 -8.53 7.29
N VAL A 94 -4.69 -8.96 6.24
CA VAL A 94 -5.06 -10.16 5.50
C VAL A 94 -4.64 -11.38 6.31
N PRO A 95 -5.56 -12.29 6.68
CA PRO A 95 -5.23 -13.50 7.41
C PRO A 95 -4.44 -14.49 6.53
N GLY A 96 -3.66 -15.36 7.17
CA GLY A 96 -2.93 -16.43 6.50
C GLY A 96 -1.42 -16.24 6.51
N LYS A 97 -0.69 -17.12 5.80
CA LYS A 97 0.78 -17.16 5.79
C LYS A 97 1.42 -16.28 4.73
N MET A 98 0.63 -15.85 3.74
CA MET A 98 1.12 -15.06 2.62
C MET A 98 1.33 -13.62 3.04
N THR A 99 2.56 -13.12 2.87
CA THR A 99 2.98 -11.83 3.42
C THR A 99 3.10 -10.72 2.39
N ALA A 100 3.41 -11.05 1.14
CA ALA A 100 3.61 -10.07 0.08
C ALA A 100 2.28 -9.68 -0.58
N ILE A 101 1.40 -9.00 0.16
CA ILE A 101 0.04 -8.67 -0.30
C ILE A 101 0.06 -7.91 -1.64
N GLY A 102 1.00 -6.98 -1.84
CA GLY A 102 1.15 -6.22 -3.08
C GLY A 102 1.55 -7.06 -4.30
N ASN A 103 2.06 -8.29 -4.10
CA ASN A 103 2.33 -9.23 -5.19
C ASN A 103 1.13 -10.14 -5.50
N LEU A 104 0.17 -10.23 -4.58
CA LEU A 104 -0.93 -11.19 -4.63
C LEU A 104 -2.28 -10.53 -4.91
N VAL A 105 -2.36 -9.20 -4.77
CA VAL A 105 -3.58 -8.43 -4.92
C VAL A 105 -3.32 -7.25 -5.85
N LEU A 106 -4.13 -7.15 -6.91
CA LEU A 106 -4.17 -5.99 -7.80
C LEU A 106 -5.59 -5.43 -7.77
N ALA A 107 -5.74 -4.20 -7.29
CA ALA A 107 -7.05 -3.58 -7.12
C ALA A 107 -7.13 -2.20 -7.75
N ASN A 108 -8.32 -1.84 -8.21
CA ASN A 108 -8.72 -0.47 -8.49
C ASN A 108 -10.13 -0.24 -7.91
N GLU A 109 -10.78 0.86 -8.28
CA GLU A 109 -12.12 1.22 -7.79
C GLU A 109 -13.25 0.31 -8.30
N LYS A 110 -12.98 -0.49 -9.34
CA LYS A 110 -14.00 -1.26 -10.07
C LYS A 110 -13.85 -2.77 -9.91
N ALA A 111 -12.62 -3.24 -9.73
CA ALA A 111 -12.31 -4.66 -9.68
C ALA A 111 -11.07 -4.93 -8.83
N CYS A 112 -11.02 -6.14 -8.29
CA CYS A 112 -9.89 -6.68 -7.55
C CYS A 112 -9.55 -8.06 -8.13
N LEU A 113 -8.28 -8.27 -8.47
CA LEU A 113 -7.72 -9.56 -8.84
C LEU A 113 -6.85 -10.06 -7.70
N ILE A 114 -7.12 -11.27 -7.24
CA ILE A 114 -6.40 -11.91 -6.15
C ILE A 114 -5.75 -13.21 -6.62
N SER A 115 -4.58 -13.53 -6.07
CA SER A 115 -3.92 -14.80 -6.30
C SER A 115 -4.80 -15.95 -5.79
N PRO A 116 -4.93 -17.07 -6.55
CA PRO A 116 -5.66 -18.25 -6.08
C PRO A 116 -4.99 -18.94 -4.89
N GLU A 117 -3.76 -18.55 -4.53
CA GLU A 117 -3.09 -19.01 -3.31
C GLU A 117 -3.65 -18.36 -2.03
N LEU A 118 -4.42 -17.27 -2.17
CA LEU A 118 -5.17 -16.68 -1.06
C LEU A 118 -6.45 -17.49 -0.84
N GLY A 119 -6.65 -17.96 0.39
CA GLY A 119 -7.85 -18.72 0.75
C GLY A 119 -9.10 -17.85 0.91
N ASP A 120 -10.25 -18.48 1.04
CA ASP A 120 -11.57 -17.82 1.11
C ASP A 120 -11.69 -16.80 2.26
N ASP A 121 -11.08 -17.09 3.42
CA ASP A 121 -11.03 -16.15 4.54
C ASP A 121 -10.30 -14.85 4.16
N ALA A 122 -9.20 -14.96 3.40
CA ALA A 122 -8.46 -13.80 2.93
C ALA A 122 -9.26 -13.04 1.86
N ALA A 123 -9.92 -13.75 0.95
CA ALA A 123 -10.78 -13.14 -0.07
C ALA A 123 -11.92 -12.32 0.55
N THR A 124 -12.57 -12.87 1.59
CA THR A 124 -13.64 -12.17 2.33
C THR A 124 -13.15 -10.87 2.95
N VAL A 125 -12.00 -10.90 3.65
CA VAL A 125 -11.41 -9.69 4.25
C VAL A 125 -11.01 -8.66 3.17
N ILE A 126 -10.50 -9.13 2.03
CA ILE A 126 -10.13 -8.28 0.90
C ILE A 126 -11.36 -7.55 0.34
N GLU A 127 -12.46 -8.27 0.12
CA GLU A 127 -13.72 -7.70 -0.36
C GLU A 127 -14.25 -6.65 0.62
N GLU A 128 -14.42 -6.99 1.90
CA GLU A 128 -14.95 -6.07 2.92
C GLU A 128 -14.13 -4.78 3.09
N THR A 129 -12.81 -4.87 2.84
CA THR A 129 -11.89 -3.75 2.99
C THR A 129 -11.86 -2.85 1.76
N LEU A 130 -11.96 -3.42 0.56
CA LEU A 130 -11.79 -2.69 -0.71
C LEU A 130 -13.12 -2.25 -1.36
N ASP A 131 -14.26 -2.75 -0.90
CA ASP A 131 -15.60 -2.26 -1.29
C ASP A 131 -16.13 -1.11 -0.42
#